data_AF-A0AAW8KP98-F1
#
_entry.id   AF-A0AAW8KP98-F1
#
_cell.length_a   1.000
_cell.length_b   1.000
_cell.length_c   1.000
_cell.angle_alpha   90.00
_cell.angle_beta   90.00
_cell.angle_gamma   90.00
#
_symmetry.space_group_name_H-M   'P 1'
#
loop_
_entity.id
_entity.type
_entity.pdbx_description
1 polymer ?
#
loop_
_entity_poly.entity_id
_entity_poly.type
_entity_poly.pdbx_seq_one_letter_code
_entity_poly.pdbx_strand_id
1 'polypeptide(L)'
;IAEWSKQNQWLGLEVVNANEKLDKTHAQVEFKAHYHDGQKAQIHHEVSHFVYHQQKWFFLDPTVDMQVTMKQPCICGSGKKFNQ
;
A
#
# COMPACT_ATOMS: atom_id res chain seq x y z
N ILE A 1 -1.44 11.71 9.88
CA ILE A 1 -0.79 10.37 9.94
C ILE A 1 -0.13 10.13 11.31
N ALA A 2 0.77 11.01 11.77
CA ALA A 2 1.51 10.80 13.03
C ALA A 2 0.63 10.79 14.31
N GLU A 3 -0.42 11.61 14.38
CA GLU A 3 -1.34 11.62 15.54
C GLU A 3 -2.19 10.36 15.62
N TRP A 4 -2.74 9.88 14.50
CA TRP A 4 -3.48 8.61 14.45
C TRP A 4 -2.61 7.42 14.86
N SER A 5 -1.37 7.34 14.38
CA SER A 5 -0.46 6.23 14.72
C SER A 5 -0.02 6.23 16.19
N LYS A 6 0.03 7.40 16.86
CA LYS A 6 0.42 7.53 18.27
C LYS A 6 -0.74 7.37 19.26
N GLN A 7 -1.96 7.73 18.86
CA GLN A 7 -3.15 7.58 19.69
C GLN A 7 -3.68 6.14 19.70
N ASN A 8 -3.38 5.38 18.64
CA ASN A 8 -3.80 4.00 18.51
C ASN A 8 -2.80 3.04 19.13
N GLN A 9 -3.27 2.22 20.07
CA GLN A 9 -2.46 1.14 20.61
C GLN A 9 -2.46 -0.01 19.61
N TRP A 10 -1.32 -0.26 18.97
CA TRP A 10 -1.15 -1.36 18.03
C TRP A 10 -1.19 -2.69 18.77
N LEU A 11 -2.13 -3.56 18.38
CA LEU A 11 -2.33 -4.89 18.96
C LEU A 11 -1.62 -5.97 18.14
N GLY A 12 -1.52 -5.78 16.82
CA GLY A 12 -0.85 -6.73 15.94
C GLY A 12 -1.05 -6.43 14.47
N LEU A 13 -0.33 -7.15 13.64
CA LEU A 13 -0.44 -7.13 12.18
C LEU A 13 -0.62 -8.57 11.69
N GLU A 14 -1.72 -8.84 11.02
CA GLU A 14 -1.98 -10.11 10.35
C GLU A 14 -1.78 -9.92 8.85
N VAL A 15 -0.82 -10.62 8.25
CA VAL A 15 -0.70 -10.68 6.79
C VAL A 15 -1.63 -11.77 6.30
N VAL A 16 -2.70 -11.38 5.61
CA VAL A 16 -3.71 -12.30 5.06
C VAL A 16 -3.18 -12.96 3.81
N ASN A 17 -2.55 -12.16 2.94
CA ASN A 17 -1.99 -12.64 1.68
C ASN A 17 -0.81 -11.76 1.25
N ALA A 18 0.21 -12.37 0.67
CA ALA A 18 1.35 -11.67 0.09
C ALA A 18 1.62 -12.25 -1.28
N ASN A 19 1.33 -11.47 -2.33
CA ASN A 19 1.64 -11.80 -3.70
C ASN A 19 2.87 -11.00 -4.15
N GLU A 20 4.05 -11.56 -3.95
CA GLU A 20 5.33 -10.94 -4.27
C GLU A 20 5.61 -10.83 -5.79
N LYS A 21 4.86 -11.59 -6.60
CA LYS A 21 5.06 -11.69 -8.07
C LYS A 21 3.76 -11.41 -8.81
N LEU A 22 3.08 -10.33 -8.47
CA LEU A 22 1.90 -9.87 -9.20
C LEU A 22 2.26 -9.55 -10.66
N ASP A 23 3.43 -8.96 -10.88
CA ASP A 23 4.02 -8.72 -12.20
C ASP A 23 5.56 -8.75 -12.08
N LYS A 24 6.31 -8.47 -13.17
CA LYS A 24 7.79 -8.41 -13.17
C LYS A 24 8.37 -7.42 -12.16
N THR A 25 7.59 -6.41 -11.78
CA THR A 25 8.01 -5.33 -10.87
C THR A 25 6.99 -5.04 -9.77
N HIS A 26 5.84 -5.73 -9.73
CA HIS A 26 4.78 -5.40 -8.77
C HIS A 26 4.55 -6.52 -7.76
N ALA A 27 4.25 -6.13 -6.53
CA ALA A 27 3.79 -6.99 -5.46
C ALA A 27 2.52 -6.42 -4.83
N GLN A 28 1.73 -7.27 -4.21
CA GLN A 28 0.54 -6.91 -3.46
C GLN A 28 0.60 -7.58 -2.10
N VAL A 29 0.27 -6.84 -1.05
CA VAL A 29 0.17 -7.36 0.31
C VAL A 29 -1.18 -6.97 0.88
N GLU A 30 -1.95 -7.98 1.24
CA GLU A 30 -3.19 -7.83 1.98
C GLU A 30 -2.91 -8.10 3.45
N PHE A 31 -3.22 -7.13 4.30
CA PHE A 31 -3.02 -7.25 5.73
C PHE A 31 -4.16 -6.64 6.53
N LYS A 32 -4.26 -7.08 7.77
CA LYS A 32 -5.14 -6.53 8.79
C LYS A 32 -4.29 -6.00 9.93
N ALA A 33 -4.32 -4.69 10.10
CA ALA A 33 -3.73 -4.05 11.26
C ALA A 33 -4.76 -4.00 12.39
N HIS A 34 -4.46 -4.69 13.49
CA HIS A 34 -5.27 -4.67 14.71
C HIS A 34 -4.77 -3.55 15.62
N TYR A 35 -5.66 -2.65 16.00
CA TYR A 35 -5.33 -1.52 16.85
C TYR A 35 -6.48 -1.18 17.80
N HIS A 36 -6.19 -0.52 18.91
CA HIS A 36 -7.19 -0.06 19.87
C HIS A 36 -7.20 1.47 19.90
N ASP A 37 -8.33 2.07 19.50
CA ASP A 37 -8.54 3.52 19.41
C ASP A 37 -8.97 4.11 20.77
N GLY A 38 -8.42 3.59 21.86
CA GLY A 38 -8.79 3.97 23.24
C GLY A 38 -10.18 3.51 23.72
N GLN A 39 -11.15 3.23 22.84
CA GLN A 39 -12.49 2.76 23.21
C GLN A 39 -12.77 1.29 22.87
N LYS A 40 -12.32 0.84 21.70
CA LYS A 40 -12.58 -0.51 21.17
C LYS A 40 -11.42 -1.00 20.32
N ALA A 41 -11.25 -2.32 20.27
CA ALA A 41 -10.40 -2.96 19.28
C ALA A 41 -10.99 -2.78 17.88
N GLN A 42 -10.20 -2.30 16.95
CA GLN A 42 -10.52 -2.10 15.54
C GLN A 42 -9.54 -2.86 14.67
N ILE A 43 -9.97 -3.15 13.45
CA ILE A 43 -9.20 -3.85 12.44
C ILE A 43 -9.22 -2.99 11.19
N HIS A 44 -8.05 -2.57 10.74
CA HIS A 44 -7.88 -1.94 9.44
C HIS A 44 -7.44 -2.99 8.44
N HIS A 45 -8.35 -3.39 7.56
CA HIS A 45 -8.07 -4.33 6.48
C HIS A 45 -7.74 -3.54 5.22
N GLU A 46 -6.51 -3.69 4.74
CA GLU A 46 -6.01 -2.98 3.56
C GLU A 46 -5.35 -3.96 2.58
N VAL A 47 -5.47 -3.64 1.29
CA VAL A 47 -4.71 -4.26 0.21
C VAL A 47 -3.75 -3.23 -0.37
N SER A 48 -2.49 -3.32 0.04
CA SER A 48 -1.44 -2.41 -0.38
C SER A 48 -0.73 -2.94 -1.64
N HIS A 49 -0.41 -2.04 -2.56
CA HIS A 49 0.35 -2.36 -3.78
C HIS A 49 1.75 -1.79 -3.68
N PHE A 50 2.73 -2.56 -4.14
CA PHE A 50 4.13 -2.18 -4.12
C PHE A 50 4.74 -2.35 -5.51
N VAL A 51 5.66 -1.46 -5.85
CA VAL A 51 6.48 -1.56 -7.06
C VAL A 51 7.95 -1.58 -6.72
N TYR A 52 8.67 -2.51 -7.31
CA TYR A 52 10.11 -2.62 -7.23
C TYR A 52 10.73 -1.82 -8.38
N HIS A 53 11.38 -0.72 -8.03
CA HIS A 53 12.03 0.17 -8.98
C HIS A 53 13.41 0.59 -8.46
N GLN A 54 14.42 0.61 -9.32
CA GLN A 54 15.80 0.99 -8.96
C GLN A 54 16.32 0.29 -7.68
N GLN A 55 16.05 -1.01 -7.56
CA GLN A 55 16.44 -1.84 -6.42
C GLN A 55 15.80 -1.45 -5.07
N LYS A 56 14.65 -0.77 -5.11
CA LYS A 56 13.89 -0.35 -3.92
C LYS A 56 12.40 -0.64 -4.11
N TRP A 57 11.72 -0.94 -3.01
CA TRP A 57 10.26 -1.07 -2.98
C TRP A 57 9.61 0.28 -2.67
N PHE A 58 8.60 0.63 -3.47
CA PHE A 58 7.77 1.81 -3.28
C PHE A 58 6.33 1.39 -3.05
N PHE A 59 5.68 1.98 -2.06
CA PHE A 59 4.25 1.83 -1.83
C PHE A 59 3.46 2.71 -2.80
N LEU A 60 2.46 2.13 -3.46
CA LEU A 60 1.54 2.83 -4.34
C LEU A 60 0.31 3.24 -3.53
N ASP A 61 0.26 4.50 -3.15
CA ASP A 61 -0.88 5.08 -2.45
C ASP A 61 -2.02 5.41 -3.43
N PRO A 62 -3.20 4.78 -3.30
CA PRO A 62 -4.33 5.03 -4.20
C PRO A 62 -5.13 6.29 -3.84
N THR A 63 -4.82 6.95 -2.72
CA THR A 63 -5.54 8.12 -2.20
C THR A 63 -4.91 9.45 -2.58
N VAL A 64 -3.67 9.43 -3.07
CA VAL A 64 -3.05 10.59 -3.70
C VAL A 64 -3.76 10.85 -5.02
N ASP A 65 -4.53 11.94 -5.06
CA ASP A 65 -5.13 12.49 -6.27
C ASP A 65 -4.00 12.99 -7.18
N MET A 66 -3.49 12.06 -7.98
CA MET A 66 -2.34 12.29 -8.82
C MET A 66 -2.90 12.61 -10.20
N GLN A 67 -2.66 13.82 -10.69
CA GLN A 67 -3.07 14.27 -12.03
C GLN A 67 -2.24 13.55 -13.11
N VAL A 68 -2.28 12.23 -13.13
CA VAL A 68 -1.60 11.40 -14.11
C VAL A 68 -2.50 11.32 -15.32
N THR A 69 -2.17 12.07 -16.36
CA THR A 69 -2.82 11.88 -17.66
C THR A 69 -2.41 10.52 -18.20
N MET A 70 -3.38 9.73 -18.71
CA MET A 70 -3.20 8.32 -19.12
C MET A 70 -2.12 8.05 -20.17
N LYS A 71 -1.51 9.10 -20.73
CA LYS A 71 -0.40 9.04 -21.70
C LYS A 71 0.98 9.17 -21.07
N GLN A 72 1.08 9.48 -19.77
CA GLN A 72 2.38 9.61 -19.12
C GLN A 72 2.93 8.25 -18.66
N PRO A 73 4.27 8.08 -18.70
CA PRO A 73 4.90 6.87 -18.17
C PRO A 73 4.48 6.69 -16.72
N CYS A 74 4.17 5.45 -16.32
CA CYS A 74 3.77 5.15 -14.96
C CYS A 74 4.76 5.75 -13.96
N ILE A 75 4.22 6.42 -12.94
CA ILE A 75 4.96 7.01 -11.79
C ILE A 75 5.84 5.97 -11.07
N CYS A 76 5.51 4.69 -11.26
CA CYS A 76 6.28 3.56 -10.80
C CYS A 76 7.62 3.36 -11.53
N GLY A 77 7.92 4.20 -12.55
CA GLY A 77 9.14 4.11 -13.35
C GLY A 77 9.25 2.83 -14.18
N SER A 78 8.19 2.01 -14.23
CA SER A 78 8.18 0.71 -14.92
C SER A 78 8.13 0.84 -16.44
N GLY A 79 7.93 2.05 -16.98
CA GLY A 79 7.75 2.31 -18.40
C GLY A 79 6.42 1.78 -18.97
N LYS A 80 5.59 1.10 -18.17
CA LYS A 80 4.24 0.67 -18.57
C LYS A 80 3.27 1.85 -18.50
N LYS A 81 2.24 1.82 -19.36
CA LYS A 81 1.15 2.80 -19.31
C LYS A 81 0.28 2.52 -18.09
N PHE A 82 -0.28 3.55 -17.48
CA PHE A 82 -1.14 3.44 -16.29
C PHE A 82 -2.41 2.59 -16.51
N ASN A 83 -2.73 2.23 -17.76
CA ASN A 83 -3.98 1.58 -18.16
C ASN A 83 -3.79 0.17 -18.74
N GLN A 84 -2.74 -0.55 -18.35
CA GLN A 84 -2.51 -1.93 -18.80
C GLN A 84 -2.05 -2.83 -17.66
#